data_AF-A0A3L7K260-F1
#
_entry.id   AF-A0A3L7K260-F1
#
_cell.length_a   1.000
_cell.length_b   1.000
_cell.length_c   1.000
_cell.angle_alpha   90.00
_cell.angle_beta   90.00
_cell.angle_gamma   90.00
#
_symmetry.space_group_name_H-M   'P 1'
#
loop_
_entity.id
_entity.type
_entity.pdbx_description
1 polymer ?
#
loop_
_entity_poly.entity_id
_entity_poly.type
_entity_poly.pdbx_seq_one_letter_code
_entity_poly.pdbx_strand_id
1 'polypeptide(L)'
;MHGIIIGKAKELLVRSFRSSFIRYMAGKDWVKENYRFEEFFLQWKEESLKNDKWHKLIAEELKTQATFFAEVIGAYEETVSGIFTEQPTKRQERTISSLSEKLRQEPTSCFCMEHASYMIAKLKKKLFELEKTKPADKKDLEYASKLYRYVYNQGLPKRNYRNEDIQFITDELKKIIFRTIDVHFNDPFKNYETVH
;
A
#
# COMPACT_ATOMS: atom_id res chain seq x y z
N MET A 1 22.01 27.11 27.76
CA MET A 1 20.86 27.00 26.84
C MET A 1 20.99 25.71 26.02
N HIS A 2 20.56 24.55 26.55
CA HIS A 2 20.63 23.25 25.85
C HIS A 2 19.24 22.61 25.60
N GLY A 3 18.14 23.33 25.85
CA GLY A 3 16.78 22.77 25.82
C GLY A 3 16.06 22.76 24.46
N ILE A 4 16.64 23.33 23.40
CA ILE A 4 15.91 23.55 22.12
C ILE A 4 16.13 22.40 21.13
N ILE A 5 17.20 21.62 21.26
CA ILE A 5 17.50 20.50 20.33
C ILE A 5 16.70 19.23 20.67
N ILE A 6 16.15 19.10 21.87
CA ILE A 6 15.61 17.80 22.32
C ILE A 6 14.13 17.61 21.95
N GLY A 7 13.29 18.65 21.98
CA GLY A 7 11.85 18.50 21.68
C GLY A 7 11.55 18.09 20.25
N LYS A 8 12.12 18.82 19.28
CA LYS A 8 11.92 18.55 17.84
C LYS A 8 12.59 17.24 17.40
N ALA A 9 13.76 16.92 17.95
CA ALA A 9 14.44 15.67 17.67
C ALA A 9 13.64 14.48 18.23
N LYS A 10 13.12 14.58 19.46
CA LYS A 10 12.27 13.54 20.06
C LYS A 10 11.00 13.30 19.25
N GLU A 11 10.30 14.35 18.81
CA GLU A 11 9.09 14.18 17.97
C GLU A 11 9.40 13.46 16.65
N LEU A 12 10.50 13.84 15.99
CA LEU A 12 10.94 13.17 14.76
C LEU A 12 11.37 11.72 15.01
N LEU A 13 11.96 11.43 16.17
CA LEU A 13 12.34 10.09 16.59
C LEU A 13 11.11 9.20 16.81
N VAL A 14 10.09 9.69 17.53
CA VAL A 14 8.81 9.00 17.73
C VAL A 14 8.14 8.69 16.39
N ARG A 15 8.08 9.67 15.47
CA ARG A 15 7.54 9.47 14.12
C ARG A 15 8.33 8.42 13.32
N SER A 16 9.66 8.46 13.43
CA SER A 16 10.54 7.48 12.81
C SER A 16 10.26 6.07 13.33
N PHE A 17 10.26 5.89 14.65
CA PHE A 17 9.92 4.63 15.31
C PHE A 17 8.54 4.13 14.87
N ARG A 18 7.52 5.00 14.91
CA ARG A 18 6.15 4.61 14.54
C ARG A 18 6.09 4.09 13.12
N SER A 19 6.66 4.84 12.18
CA SER A 19 6.65 4.45 10.76
C SER A 19 7.39 3.13 10.52
N SER A 20 8.55 2.94 11.17
CA SER A 20 9.39 1.76 11.02
C SER A 20 8.76 0.55 11.69
N PHE A 21 8.12 0.74 12.84
CA PHE A 21 7.41 -0.32 13.57
C PHE A 21 6.21 -0.83 12.76
N ILE A 22 5.42 0.07 12.18
CA ILE A 22 4.30 -0.31 11.30
C ILE A 22 4.80 -1.12 10.10
N ARG A 23 5.92 -0.72 9.47
CA ARG A 23 6.53 -1.48 8.36
C ARG A 23 7.04 -2.85 8.81
N TYR A 24 7.75 -2.90 9.93
CA TYR A 24 8.24 -4.14 10.53
C TYR A 24 7.10 -5.12 10.80
N MET A 25 6.03 -4.66 11.47
CA MET A 25 4.86 -5.48 11.77
C MET A 25 4.11 -5.91 10.50
N ALA A 26 4.00 -5.04 9.49
CA ALA A 26 3.43 -5.40 8.20
C ALA A 26 4.23 -6.52 7.51
N GLY A 27 5.57 -6.48 7.57
CA GLY A 27 6.44 -7.55 7.07
C GLY A 27 6.26 -8.89 7.79
N LYS A 28 5.67 -8.87 8.99
CA LYS A 28 5.32 -10.06 9.80
C LYS A 28 3.82 -10.33 9.81
N ASP A 29 3.07 -9.77 8.86
CA ASP A 29 1.63 -9.94 8.73
C ASP A 29 0.84 -9.56 10.01
N TRP A 30 1.39 -8.66 10.83
CA TRP A 30 0.83 -8.24 12.12
C TRP A 30 0.58 -9.39 13.11
N VAL A 31 1.31 -10.50 12.98
CA VAL A 31 1.30 -11.60 13.95
C VAL A 31 2.15 -11.21 15.16
N LYS A 32 1.48 -10.95 16.31
CA LYS A 32 2.13 -10.41 17.52
C LYS A 32 3.23 -11.34 18.04
N GLU A 33 3.05 -12.64 17.92
CA GLU A 33 3.98 -13.68 18.37
C GLU A 33 5.31 -13.65 17.61
N ASN A 34 5.33 -13.04 16.42
CA ASN A 34 6.51 -12.90 15.58
C ASN A 34 7.30 -11.61 15.88
N TYR A 35 6.79 -10.73 16.73
CA TYR A 35 7.50 -9.51 17.13
C TYR A 35 8.75 -9.84 17.95
N ARG A 36 9.90 -9.28 17.57
CA ARG A 36 11.18 -9.39 18.28
C ARG A 36 11.82 -8.01 18.37
N PHE A 37 12.05 -7.54 19.59
CA PHE A 37 12.56 -6.19 19.81
C PHE A 37 13.93 -5.98 19.17
N GLU A 38 14.82 -6.96 19.31
CA GLU A 38 16.19 -6.90 18.80
C GLU A 38 16.22 -6.79 17.27
N GLU A 39 15.37 -7.56 16.58
CA GLU A 39 15.23 -7.49 15.13
C GLU A 39 14.68 -6.14 14.69
N PHE A 40 13.61 -5.68 15.36
CA PHE A 40 12.99 -4.39 15.06
C PHE A 40 14.01 -3.25 15.24
N PHE A 41 14.72 -3.23 16.37
CA PHE A 41 15.64 -2.17 16.69
C PHE A 41 16.84 -2.15 15.74
N LEU A 42 17.35 -3.31 15.33
CA LEU A 42 18.40 -3.40 14.32
C LEU A 42 17.94 -2.85 12.98
N GLN A 43 16.76 -3.27 12.49
CA GLN A 43 16.19 -2.77 11.25
C GLN A 43 15.95 -1.25 11.31
N TRP A 44 15.32 -0.78 12.39
CA TRP A 44 15.06 0.64 12.59
C TRP A 44 16.37 1.45 12.56
N LYS A 45 17.40 1.00 13.28
CA LYS A 45 18.71 1.66 13.29
C LYS A 45 19.29 1.76 11.88
N GLU A 46 19.27 0.68 11.11
CA GLU A 46 19.78 0.67 9.74
C GLU A 46 19.01 1.62 8.80
N GLU A 47 17.69 1.69 8.94
CA GLU A 47 16.83 2.59 8.17
C GLU A 47 17.03 4.06 8.57
N SER A 48 17.09 4.32 9.88
CA SER A 48 17.24 5.67 10.45
C SER A 48 18.57 6.32 10.14
N LEU A 49 19.67 5.56 10.21
CA LEU A 49 21.01 6.08 9.90
C LEU A 49 21.12 6.57 8.45
N LYS A 50 20.34 6.00 7.53
CA LYS A 50 20.37 6.35 6.11
C LYS A 50 19.51 7.57 5.77
N ASN A 51 18.35 7.72 6.42
CA ASN A 51 17.27 8.54 5.87
C ASN A 51 16.64 9.54 6.85
N ASP A 52 16.91 9.46 8.15
CA ASP A 52 16.12 10.23 9.11
C ASP A 52 16.64 11.64 9.35
N LYS A 53 15.70 12.60 9.30
CA LYS A 53 15.98 14.02 9.59
C LYS A 53 16.44 14.24 11.03
N TRP A 54 15.99 13.42 11.99
CA TRP A 54 16.43 13.53 13.39
C TRP A 54 17.92 13.25 13.55
N HIS A 55 18.46 12.29 12.79
CA HIS A 55 19.87 11.90 12.89
C HIS A 55 20.82 13.05 12.54
N LYS A 56 20.41 13.95 11.66
CA LYS A 56 21.17 15.15 11.25
C LYS A 56 21.00 16.34 12.21
N LEU A 57 19.98 16.32 13.07
CA LEU A 57 19.69 17.41 14.02
C LEU A 57 20.41 17.25 15.36
N ILE A 58 20.99 16.08 15.61
CA ILE A 58 21.68 15.75 16.86
C ILE A 58 23.18 15.66 16.56
N ALA A 59 23.99 16.38 17.34
CA ALA A 59 25.45 16.32 17.27
C ALA A 59 25.96 14.91 17.59
N GLU A 60 27.03 14.45 16.92
CA GLU A 60 27.55 13.08 17.09
C GLU A 60 27.94 12.78 18.54
N GLU A 61 28.49 13.78 19.25
CA GLU A 61 28.92 13.66 20.64
C GLU A 61 27.76 13.44 21.62
N LEU A 62 26.54 13.86 21.23
CA LEU A 62 25.33 13.63 22.03
C LEU A 62 24.77 12.21 21.80
N LYS A 63 25.00 11.62 20.63
CA LYS A 63 24.47 10.28 20.29
C LYS A 63 25.10 9.16 21.10
N THR A 64 26.29 9.39 21.64
CA THR A 64 27.00 8.43 22.49
C THR A 64 26.70 8.61 23.98
N GLN A 65 25.90 9.60 24.37
CA GLN A 65 25.59 9.86 25.77
C GLN A 65 24.51 8.91 26.29
N ALA A 66 24.68 8.42 27.52
CA ALA A 66 23.71 7.57 28.20
C ALA A 66 22.30 8.21 28.29
N THR A 67 22.25 9.53 28.48
CA THR A 67 21.01 10.32 28.50
C THR A 67 20.25 10.25 27.19
N PHE A 68 20.96 10.31 26.05
CA PHE A 68 20.35 10.18 24.74
C PHE A 68 19.78 8.77 24.52
N PHE A 69 20.52 7.73 24.91
CA PHE A 69 20.01 6.35 24.84
C PHE A 69 18.73 6.16 25.67
N ALA A 70 18.65 6.75 26.87
CA ALA A 70 17.45 6.72 27.69
C ALA A 70 16.25 7.40 27.01
N GLU A 71 16.46 8.55 26.35
CA GLU A 71 15.41 9.22 25.58
C GLU A 71 14.95 8.41 24.37
N VAL A 72 15.87 7.73 23.69
CA VAL A 72 15.55 6.84 22.56
C VAL A 72 14.69 5.66 23.02
N ILE A 73 15.06 5.03 24.13
CA ILE A 73 14.27 3.94 24.74
C ILE A 73 12.89 4.45 25.14
N GLY A 74 12.81 5.60 25.82
CA GLY A 74 11.53 6.19 26.22
C GLY A 74 10.64 6.54 25.03
N ALA A 75 11.20 7.11 23.95
CA ALA A 75 10.45 7.40 22.73
C ALA A 75 9.96 6.12 22.03
N TYR A 76 10.75 5.05 22.06
CA TYR A 76 10.35 3.75 21.55
C TYR A 76 9.18 3.15 22.35
N GLU A 77 9.29 3.11 23.68
CA GLU A 77 8.23 2.59 24.56
C GLU A 77 6.93 3.39 24.40
N GLU A 78 7.03 4.72 24.39
CA GLU A 78 5.92 5.64 24.15
C GLU A 78 5.23 5.33 22.82
N THR A 79 6.02 5.10 21.76
CA THR A 79 5.51 4.77 20.43
C THR A 79 4.77 3.44 20.41
N VAL A 80 5.41 2.37 20.90
CA VAL A 80 4.84 1.02 20.83
C VAL A 80 3.59 0.91 21.69
N SER A 81 3.64 1.47 22.90
CA SER A 81 2.46 1.54 23.76
C SER A 81 1.33 2.31 23.08
N GLY A 82 1.61 3.48 22.48
CA GLY A 82 0.61 4.26 21.76
C GLY A 82 -0.07 3.49 20.63
N ILE A 83 0.72 2.75 19.82
CA ILE A 83 0.17 1.95 18.72
C ILE A 83 -0.79 0.88 19.22
N PHE A 84 -0.48 0.19 20.32
CA PHE A 84 -1.31 -0.91 20.82
C PHE A 84 -2.50 -0.46 21.66
N THR A 85 -2.51 0.77 22.19
CA THR A 85 -3.67 1.31 22.94
C THR A 85 -4.72 1.92 22.02
N GLU A 86 -4.32 2.41 20.85
CA GLU A 86 -5.22 2.93 19.83
C GLU A 86 -6.06 1.79 19.22
N GLN A 87 -7.30 1.65 19.69
CA GLN A 87 -8.25 0.63 19.20
C GLN A 87 -8.66 0.89 17.74
N PRO A 88 -9.02 -0.16 16.99
CA PRO A 88 -9.66 0.01 15.68
C PRO A 88 -10.89 0.91 15.78
N THR A 89 -11.08 1.77 14.79
CA THR A 89 -12.30 2.57 14.67
C THR A 89 -13.46 1.70 14.18
N LYS A 90 -14.69 2.02 14.59
CA LYS A 90 -15.91 1.37 14.06
C LYS A 90 -15.98 1.38 12.53
N ARG A 91 -15.43 2.42 11.90
CA ARG A 91 -15.37 2.52 10.43
C ARG A 91 -14.41 1.46 9.85
N GLN A 92 -13.24 1.27 10.46
CA GLN A 92 -12.30 0.24 10.03
C GLN A 92 -12.89 -1.15 10.21
N GLU A 93 -13.50 -1.45 11.36
CA GLU A 93 -14.16 -2.73 11.63
C GLU A 93 -15.22 -3.06 10.58
N ARG A 94 -16.15 -2.11 10.31
CA ARG A 94 -17.16 -2.27 9.26
C ARG A 94 -16.56 -2.49 7.88
N THR A 95 -15.45 -1.79 7.59
CA THR A 95 -14.75 -1.93 6.30
C THR A 95 -14.14 -3.33 6.17
N ILE A 96 -13.52 -3.85 7.24
CA ILE A 96 -12.95 -5.20 7.27
C ILE A 96 -14.05 -6.25 7.09
N SER A 97 -15.17 -6.13 7.81
CA SER A 97 -16.30 -7.05 7.67
C SER A 97 -16.84 -7.06 6.24
N SER A 98 -17.10 -5.90 5.65
CA SER A 98 -17.61 -5.81 4.28
C SER A 98 -16.64 -6.37 3.24
N LEU A 99 -15.33 -6.11 3.38
CA LEU A 99 -14.32 -6.67 2.48
C LEU A 99 -14.20 -8.19 2.63
N SER A 100 -14.30 -8.70 3.85
CA SER A 100 -14.22 -10.14 4.15
C SER A 100 -15.44 -10.88 3.60
N GLU A 101 -16.64 -10.29 3.70
CA GLU A 101 -17.87 -10.81 3.09
C GLU A 101 -17.74 -10.91 1.56
N LYS A 102 -17.25 -9.85 0.89
CA LYS A 102 -17.00 -9.87 -0.56
C LYS A 102 -16.00 -10.96 -0.98
N LEU A 103 -15.05 -11.25 -0.10
CA LEU A 103 -14.06 -12.31 -0.27
C LEU A 103 -14.53 -13.69 0.21
N ARG A 104 -15.76 -13.79 0.74
CA ARG A 104 -16.34 -15.02 1.32
C ARG A 104 -15.46 -15.67 2.38
N GLN A 105 -14.94 -14.85 3.30
CA GLN A 105 -14.11 -15.27 4.42
C GLN A 105 -14.56 -14.58 5.71
N GLU A 106 -14.18 -15.16 6.86
CA GLU A 106 -14.44 -14.56 8.16
C GLU A 106 -13.66 -13.24 8.35
N PRO A 107 -14.26 -12.23 9.01
CA PRO A 107 -13.56 -11.00 9.36
C PRO A 107 -12.40 -11.27 10.31
N THR A 108 -11.22 -10.74 9.98
CA THR A 108 -10.05 -10.83 10.87
C THR A 108 -10.18 -9.84 12.03
N SER A 109 -10.07 -10.34 13.27
CA SER A 109 -10.00 -9.48 14.45
C SER A 109 -8.69 -8.70 14.46
N CYS A 110 -8.79 -7.40 14.71
CA CYS A 110 -7.64 -6.50 14.78
C CYS A 110 -7.50 -5.96 16.20
N PHE A 111 -6.29 -6.01 16.76
CA PHE A 111 -6.03 -5.58 18.13
C PHE A 111 -5.69 -4.09 18.27
N CYS A 112 -5.42 -3.39 17.16
CA CYS A 112 -5.19 -1.95 17.16
C CYS A 112 -5.54 -1.32 15.79
N MET A 113 -5.63 0.02 15.77
CA MET A 113 -5.95 0.83 14.60
C MET A 113 -5.01 0.55 13.42
N GLU A 114 -3.75 0.27 13.69
CA GLU A 114 -2.71 0.16 12.65
C GLU A 114 -2.73 -1.23 12.02
N HIS A 115 -3.00 -2.25 12.84
CA HIS A 115 -3.34 -3.58 12.36
C HIS A 115 -4.60 -3.53 11.49
N ALA A 116 -5.65 -2.81 11.90
CA ALA A 116 -6.87 -2.68 11.11
C ALA A 116 -6.61 -1.99 9.75
N SER A 117 -5.81 -0.93 9.74
CA SER A 117 -5.39 -0.26 8.49
C SER A 117 -4.63 -1.19 7.55
N TYR A 118 -3.70 -1.99 8.09
CA TYR A 118 -2.99 -3.02 7.34
C TYR A 118 -3.95 -4.05 6.73
N MET A 119 -4.87 -4.58 7.54
CA MET A 119 -5.83 -5.59 7.09
C MET A 119 -6.74 -5.06 5.99
N ILE A 120 -7.22 -3.82 6.09
CA ILE A 120 -8.01 -3.19 5.01
C ILE A 120 -7.22 -3.15 3.71
N ALA A 121 -5.95 -2.72 3.76
CA ALA A 121 -5.11 -2.67 2.56
C ALA A 121 -4.88 -4.08 1.97
N LYS A 122 -4.59 -5.07 2.81
CA LYS A 122 -4.40 -6.46 2.41
C LYS A 122 -5.66 -7.06 1.77
N LEU A 123 -6.82 -6.85 2.38
CA LEU A 123 -8.11 -7.33 1.87
C LEU A 123 -8.51 -6.65 0.55
N LYS A 124 -8.32 -5.32 0.44
CA LYS A 124 -8.54 -4.60 -0.82
C LYS A 124 -7.67 -5.14 -1.94
N LYS A 125 -6.39 -5.38 -1.68
CA LYS A 125 -5.49 -5.99 -2.66
C LYS A 125 -5.97 -7.37 -3.07
N LYS A 126 -6.34 -8.23 -2.11
CA LYS A 126 -6.87 -9.58 -2.41
C LYS A 126 -8.16 -9.51 -3.25
N LEU A 127 -9.05 -8.58 -2.95
CA LEU A 127 -10.29 -8.39 -3.71
C LEU A 127 -10.00 -7.93 -5.14
N PHE A 128 -9.07 -6.99 -5.31
CA PHE A 128 -8.62 -6.53 -6.62
C PHE A 128 -8.01 -7.66 -7.46
N GLU A 129 -7.13 -8.48 -6.88
CA GLU A 129 -6.58 -9.64 -7.58
C GLU A 129 -7.67 -10.67 -7.94
N LEU A 130 -8.66 -10.88 -7.07
CA LEU A 130 -9.79 -11.74 -7.38
C LEU A 130 -10.61 -11.20 -8.56
N GLU A 131 -10.86 -9.89 -8.62
CA GLU A 131 -11.62 -9.26 -9.70
C GLU A 131 -10.94 -9.40 -11.07
N LYS A 132 -9.61 -9.33 -11.12
CA LYS A 132 -8.83 -9.59 -12.35
C LYS A 132 -9.05 -10.98 -12.92
N THR A 133 -9.22 -11.98 -12.05
CA THR A 133 -9.40 -13.38 -12.47
C THR A 133 -10.82 -13.72 -12.91
N LYS A 134 -11.80 -12.84 -12.66
CA LYS A 134 -13.19 -13.08 -13.09
C LYS A 134 -13.30 -13.07 -14.62
N PRO A 135 -14.28 -13.79 -15.18
CA PRO A 135 -14.61 -13.69 -16.60
C PRO A 135 -14.82 -12.23 -17.00
N ALA A 136 -14.33 -11.87 -18.17
CA ALA A 136 -14.44 -10.51 -18.69
C ALA A 136 -15.91 -10.09 -18.84
N ASP A 137 -16.21 -8.83 -18.48
CA ASP A 137 -17.53 -8.28 -18.72
C ASP A 137 -17.84 -8.24 -20.22
N LYS A 138 -19.11 -8.42 -20.56
CA LYS A 138 -19.58 -8.43 -21.95
C LYS A 138 -19.24 -7.11 -22.67
N LYS A 139 -19.33 -5.97 -21.99
CA LYS A 139 -19.01 -4.66 -22.58
C LYS A 139 -17.53 -4.52 -22.88
N ASP A 140 -16.68 -4.96 -21.96
CA ASP A 140 -15.22 -4.91 -22.14
C ASP A 140 -14.78 -5.85 -23.27
N LEU A 141 -15.37 -7.04 -23.35
CA LEU A 141 -15.21 -7.97 -24.47
C LEU A 141 -15.63 -7.36 -25.81
N GLU A 142 -16.77 -6.66 -25.84
CA GLU A 142 -17.26 -5.99 -27.05
C GLU A 142 -16.31 -4.87 -27.49
N TYR A 143 -15.85 -4.06 -26.55
CA TYR A 143 -14.92 -2.97 -26.81
C TYR A 143 -13.58 -3.49 -27.34
N ALA A 144 -12.96 -4.46 -26.66
CA ALA A 144 -11.73 -5.10 -27.12
C ALA A 144 -11.91 -5.76 -28.49
N SER A 145 -13.07 -6.36 -28.77
CA SER A 145 -13.39 -6.92 -30.09
C SER A 145 -13.42 -5.86 -31.19
N LYS A 146 -13.93 -4.65 -30.91
CA LYS A 146 -13.93 -3.53 -31.85
C LYS A 146 -12.50 -3.06 -32.13
N LEU A 147 -11.69 -2.86 -31.10
CA LEU A 147 -10.29 -2.47 -31.24
C LEU A 147 -9.49 -3.53 -32.01
N TYR A 148 -9.69 -4.81 -31.70
CA TYR A 148 -8.96 -5.89 -32.34
C TYR A 148 -9.28 -5.99 -33.83
N ARG A 149 -10.56 -5.81 -34.18
CA ARG A 149 -10.99 -5.72 -35.59
C ARG A 149 -10.39 -4.53 -36.30
N TYR A 150 -10.32 -3.37 -35.64
CA TYR A 150 -9.71 -2.18 -36.22
C TYR A 150 -8.22 -2.39 -36.54
N VAL A 151 -7.46 -2.97 -35.61
CA VAL A 151 -6.00 -3.16 -35.78
C VAL A 151 -5.65 -4.31 -36.73
N TYR A 152 -6.35 -5.45 -36.63
CA TYR A 152 -5.95 -6.68 -37.33
C TYR A 152 -6.91 -7.11 -38.45
N ASN A 153 -8.00 -6.38 -38.69
CA ASN A 153 -9.05 -6.72 -39.66
C ASN A 153 -9.64 -8.15 -39.49
N GLN A 154 -9.69 -8.63 -38.24
CA GLN A 154 -10.23 -9.94 -37.89
C GLN A 154 -10.94 -9.91 -36.53
N GLY A 155 -11.70 -10.96 -36.21
CA GLY A 155 -12.35 -11.09 -34.91
C GLY A 155 -11.36 -11.38 -33.78
N LEU A 156 -11.69 -10.91 -32.56
CA LEU A 156 -10.98 -11.32 -31.35
C LEU A 156 -11.05 -12.86 -31.22
N PRO A 157 -9.91 -13.56 -30.97
CA PRO A 157 -9.90 -15.02 -30.87
C PRO A 157 -10.94 -15.55 -29.88
N LYS A 158 -11.62 -16.65 -30.21
CA LYS A 158 -12.62 -17.22 -29.30
C LYS A 158 -11.92 -17.99 -28.16
N ARG A 159 -11.93 -17.43 -26.96
CA ARG A 159 -11.50 -18.09 -25.71
C ARG A 159 -12.20 -17.49 -24.49
N ASN A 160 -12.06 -18.14 -23.34
CA ASN A 160 -12.53 -17.61 -22.07
C ASN A 160 -11.55 -16.55 -21.58
N TYR A 161 -11.85 -15.29 -21.83
CA TYR A 161 -11.04 -14.18 -21.34
C TYR A 161 -11.44 -13.81 -19.91
N ARG A 162 -10.43 -13.52 -19.10
CA ARG A 162 -10.58 -12.86 -17.81
C ARG A 162 -10.46 -11.35 -17.98
N ASN A 163 -10.88 -10.59 -16.97
CA ASN A 163 -10.77 -9.13 -16.98
C ASN A 163 -9.35 -8.66 -17.28
N GLU A 164 -8.33 -9.29 -16.67
CA GLU A 164 -6.93 -8.91 -16.93
C GLU A 164 -6.48 -9.18 -18.37
N ASP A 165 -6.98 -10.24 -18.99
CA ASP A 165 -6.65 -10.59 -20.37
C ASP A 165 -7.20 -9.51 -21.32
N ILE A 166 -8.44 -9.05 -21.08
CA ILE A 166 -9.09 -8.01 -21.88
C ILE A 166 -8.48 -6.63 -21.65
N GLN A 167 -8.14 -6.29 -20.41
CA GLN A 167 -7.46 -5.05 -20.10
C GLN A 167 -6.11 -4.97 -20.83
N PHE A 168 -5.29 -6.03 -20.73
CA PHE A 168 -4.02 -6.10 -21.42
C PHE A 168 -4.16 -5.95 -22.94
N ILE A 169 -5.09 -6.70 -23.55
CA ILE A 169 -5.34 -6.63 -24.99
C ILE A 169 -5.76 -5.22 -25.40
N THR A 170 -6.68 -4.61 -24.65
CA THR A 170 -7.17 -3.25 -24.91
C THR A 170 -6.04 -2.24 -24.84
N ASP A 171 -5.19 -2.30 -23.82
CA ASP A 171 -4.06 -1.38 -23.66
C ASP A 171 -3.03 -1.52 -24.78
N GLU A 172 -2.71 -2.75 -25.20
CA GLU A 172 -1.79 -2.97 -26.32
C GLU A 172 -2.38 -2.49 -27.65
N LEU A 173 -3.67 -2.73 -27.89
CA LEU A 173 -4.34 -2.23 -29.09
C LEU A 173 -4.39 -0.70 -29.11
N LYS A 174 -4.70 -0.05 -27.98
CA LYS A 174 -4.67 1.41 -27.86
C LYS A 174 -3.29 1.98 -28.16
N LYS A 175 -2.21 1.35 -27.70
CA LYS A 175 -0.82 1.77 -28.03
C LYS A 175 -0.54 1.66 -29.54
N ILE A 176 -0.97 0.58 -30.18
CA ILE A 176 -0.80 0.41 -31.64
C ILE A 176 -1.58 1.50 -32.39
N ILE A 177 -2.84 1.71 -32.01
CA ILE A 177 -3.70 2.73 -32.60
C ILE A 177 -3.07 4.11 -32.42
N PHE A 178 -2.64 4.47 -31.21
CA PHE A 178 -2.01 5.76 -30.94
C PHE A 178 -0.77 5.99 -31.82
N ARG A 179 0.10 4.99 -31.95
CA ARG A 179 1.27 5.04 -32.85
C ARG A 179 0.89 5.17 -34.34
N THR A 180 -0.29 4.69 -34.71
CA THR A 180 -0.79 4.72 -36.10
C THR A 180 -1.53 6.03 -36.40
N ILE A 181 -2.21 6.60 -35.41
CA ILE A 181 -2.94 7.88 -35.50
C ILE A 181 -2.00 9.08 -35.48
N ASP A 182 -0.82 8.99 -34.85
CA ASP A 182 0.25 10.00 -35.03
C ASP A 182 0.69 10.14 -36.50
N VAL A 183 0.26 9.24 -37.40
CA VAL A 183 0.46 9.35 -38.84
C VAL A 183 -0.78 9.89 -39.58
N HIS A 184 -2.00 9.75 -39.04
CA HIS A 184 -3.24 10.32 -39.62
C HIS A 184 -4.35 10.56 -38.57
N PHE A 185 -4.79 11.82 -38.46
CA PHE A 185 -5.86 12.33 -37.59
C PHE A 185 -7.21 11.58 -37.72
N ASN A 186 -7.69 10.96 -36.62
CA ASN A 186 -9.00 11.10 -35.94
C ASN A 186 -9.21 9.86 -35.04
N ASP A 187 -9.35 10.01 -33.73
CA ASP A 187 -9.65 8.90 -32.80
C ASP A 187 -11.13 8.47 -32.94
N PRO A 188 -11.43 7.28 -33.47
CA PRO A 188 -12.80 6.83 -33.70
C PRO A 188 -13.51 6.36 -32.43
N PHE A 189 -12.86 6.37 -31.25
CA PHE A 189 -13.39 5.78 -30.01
C PHE A 189 -13.64 6.79 -28.87
N LYS A 190 -13.59 8.10 -29.14
CA LYS A 190 -13.73 9.21 -28.18
C LYS A 190 -14.97 9.16 -27.25
N ASN A 191 -16.00 8.39 -27.61
CA ASN A 191 -17.24 8.26 -26.83
C ASN A 191 -17.23 7.16 -25.76
N TYR A 192 -16.14 6.38 -25.63
CA TYR A 192 -16.04 5.31 -24.62
C TYR A 192 -15.37 5.75 -23.29
N GLU A 193 -14.74 6.93 -23.24
CA GLU A 193 -13.97 7.37 -22.06
C GLU A 193 -14.80 8.11 -20.99
N THR A 194 -16.11 8.33 -21.19
CA THR A 194 -16.94 9.18 -20.32
C THR A 194 -17.82 8.44 -19.30
N VAL A 195 -17.60 7.14 -19.06
CA VAL A 195 -18.39 6.40 -18.06
C VAL A 195 -17.51 5.48 -17.22
N HIS A 196 -16.92 6.03 -16.15
CA HIS A 196 -16.45 5.29 -14.99
C HIS A 196 -16.88 6.01 -13.71
#